data_AF-A0AAW9FY87-F1
#
_entry.id   AF-A0AAW9FY87-F1
#
_cell.length_a   1.000
_cell.length_b   1.000
_cell.length_c   1.000
_cell.angle_alpha   90.00
_cell.angle_beta   90.00
_cell.angle_gamma   90.00
#
_symmetry.space_group_name_H-M   'P 1'
#
loop_
_entity.id
_entity.type
_entity.pdbx_description
1 polymer ?
#
loop_
_entity_poly.entity_id
_entity_poly.type
_entity_poly.pdbx_seq_one_letter_code
_entity_poly.pdbx_strand_id
1 'polypeptide(L)'
;MMYAITIILFIFLCLSLLLSTIRTGRLAISIKILRWIITIGGIAFFSWWFFKKSFPRLTDNSLSVQIINNLQQPIDFYTVRINKSPEAGDVVNHLGTIRSGYYRIEYFNVKNSDEYWLMGFIGKKKLVYFSQHAIVNKNEDQLVEVRNYINQSQRLSDLGVKKVNAYVNDTVTEAIWITLDFLLIFLNLVLLLRKRTLRVEH
;
A
#
# COMPACT_ATOMS: atom_id res chain seq x y z
N MET A 1 -9.90 -1.61 8.19
CA MET A 1 -9.66 -2.89 8.89
C MET A 1 -8.18 -3.15 9.11
N MET A 2 -7.34 -3.10 8.07
CA MET A 2 -5.88 -3.31 8.15
C MET A 2 -5.19 -2.32 9.11
N TYR A 3 -5.54 -1.03 8.99
CA TYR A 3 -5.09 0.04 9.87
C TYR A 3 -5.33 -0.20 11.38
N ALA A 4 -6.47 -0.82 11.73
CA ALA A 4 -6.76 -1.12 13.14
C ALA A 4 -5.87 -2.25 13.67
N ILE A 5 -5.58 -3.25 12.82
CA ILE A 5 -4.73 -4.39 13.18
C ILE A 5 -3.28 -3.94 13.38
N THR A 6 -2.75 -3.05 12.52
CA THR A 6 -1.41 -2.48 12.69
C THR A 6 -1.30 -1.67 13.97
N ILE A 7 -2.30 -0.83 14.30
CA ILE A 7 -2.31 -0.11 15.59
C ILE A 7 -2.35 -1.05 16.80
N ILE A 8 -3.16 -2.11 16.75
CA ILE A 8 -3.23 -3.09 17.84
C ILE A 8 -1.88 -3.79 18.02
N LEU A 9 -1.23 -4.20 16.92
CA LEU A 9 0.12 -4.76 16.93
C LEU A 9 1.13 -3.77 17.52
N PHE A 10 1.08 -2.51 17.11
CA PHE A 10 1.92 -1.44 17.65
C PHE A 10 1.80 -1.33 19.17
N ILE A 11 0.57 -1.34 19.71
CA ILE A 11 0.33 -1.29 21.15
C ILE A 11 0.94 -2.51 21.86
N PHE A 12 0.75 -3.72 21.32
CA PHE A 12 1.33 -4.93 21.91
C PHE A 12 2.86 -4.94 21.85
N LEU A 13 3.45 -4.44 20.77
CA LEU A 13 4.90 -4.34 20.62
C LEU A 13 5.51 -3.30 21.57
N CYS A 14 4.82 -2.17 21.78
CA CYS A 14 5.16 -1.19 22.80
C CYS A 14 5.09 -1.79 24.21
N LEU A 15 4.01 -2.52 24.52
CA LEU A 15 3.85 -3.19 25.81
C LEU A 15 4.95 -4.24 26.04
N SER A 16 5.26 -5.03 25.01
CA SER A 16 6.36 -6.00 25.02
C SER A 16 7.70 -5.32 25.33
N LEU A 17 7.92 -4.13 24.78
CA LEU A 17 9.13 -3.36 25.02
C LEU A 17 9.21 -2.86 26.47
N LEU A 18 8.13 -2.29 27.01
CA LEU A 18 8.06 -1.85 28.41
C LEU A 18 8.33 -3.00 29.37
N LEU A 19 7.74 -4.17 29.11
CA LEU A 19 7.96 -5.39 29.88
C LEU A 19 9.43 -5.88 29.83
N SER A 20 10.25 -5.40 28.89
CA SER A 20 11.69 -5.70 28.85
C SER A 20 12.48 -5.16 30.04
N THR A 21 11.94 -4.20 30.77
CA THR A 21 12.59 -3.62 31.96
C THR A 21 12.57 -4.57 33.16
N ILE A 22 11.61 -5.49 33.21
CA ILE A 22 11.44 -6.45 34.32
C ILE A 22 12.39 -7.63 34.10
N ARG A 23 13.53 -7.61 34.79
CA ARG A 23 14.63 -8.60 34.60
C ARG A 23 14.75 -9.66 35.71
N THR A 24 14.07 -9.48 36.83
CA THR A 24 14.25 -10.28 38.07
C THR A 24 12.91 -10.62 38.71
N GLY A 25 12.79 -11.83 39.27
CA GLY A 25 11.60 -12.31 39.97
C GLY A 25 10.94 -13.55 39.35
N ARG A 26 9.98 -14.16 40.05
CA ARG A 26 9.26 -15.38 39.61
C ARG A 26 8.50 -15.18 38.29
N LEU A 27 8.04 -13.96 38.01
CA LEU A 27 7.29 -13.62 36.79
C LEU A 27 8.18 -13.34 35.57
N ALA A 28 9.51 -13.26 35.73
CA ALA A 28 10.41 -12.88 34.65
C ALA A 28 10.41 -13.90 33.49
N ILE A 29 10.21 -15.18 33.79
CA ILE A 29 10.13 -16.25 32.78
C ILE A 29 8.84 -16.10 31.96
N SER A 30 7.69 -15.92 32.62
CA SER A 30 6.40 -15.74 31.96
C SER A 30 6.39 -14.50 31.06
N ILE A 31 6.95 -13.38 31.53
CA ILE A 31 7.10 -12.15 30.74
C ILE A 31 7.98 -12.41 29.52
N LYS A 32 9.10 -13.14 29.65
CA LYS A 32 9.98 -13.45 28.53
C LYS A 32 9.28 -14.29 27.46
N ILE A 33 8.47 -15.27 27.87
CA ILE A 33 7.66 -16.09 26.95
C ILE A 33 6.62 -15.23 26.23
N LEU A 34 5.89 -14.39 26.96
CA LEU A 34 4.90 -13.48 26.36
C LEU A 34 5.53 -12.56 25.31
N ARG A 35 6.71 -12.00 25.59
CA ARG A 35 7.44 -11.15 24.64
C ARG A 35 7.86 -11.90 23.37
N TRP A 36 8.29 -13.16 23.50
CA TRP A 36 8.58 -14.03 22.34
C TRP A 36 7.34 -14.26 21.49
N ILE A 37 6.19 -14.55 22.11
CA ILE A 37 4.90 -14.74 21.41
C ILE A 37 4.52 -13.49 20.63
N ILE A 38 4.57 -12.31 21.26
CA ILE A 38 4.22 -11.04 20.60
C ILE A 38 5.17 -10.76 19.43
N THR A 39 6.48 -10.94 19.61
CA THR A 39 7.49 -10.62 18.58
C THR A 39 7.38 -11.58 17.38
N ILE A 40 7.29 -12.88 17.64
CA ILE A 40 7.12 -13.89 16.58
C ILE A 40 5.77 -13.71 15.89
N GLY A 41 4.70 -13.43 16.65
CA GLY A 41 3.37 -13.13 16.11
C GLY A 41 3.38 -11.95 15.15
N GLY A 42 4.08 -10.86 15.50
CA GLY A 42 4.29 -9.71 14.62
C GLY A 42 5.02 -10.07 13.33
N ILE A 43 6.13 -10.80 13.42
CA ILE A 43 6.89 -11.27 12.25
C ILE A 43 6.01 -12.14 11.34
N ALA A 44 5.26 -13.09 11.91
CA ALA A 44 4.39 -13.98 11.15
C ALA A 44 3.27 -13.21 10.45
N PHE A 45 2.64 -12.24 11.13
CA PHE A 45 1.61 -11.38 10.55
C PHE A 45 2.15 -10.59 9.35
N PHE A 46 3.27 -9.90 9.51
CA PHE A 46 3.84 -9.10 8.42
C PHE A 46 4.34 -9.96 7.27
N SER A 47 4.87 -11.15 7.56
CA SER A 47 5.26 -12.11 6.52
C SER A 47 4.03 -12.52 5.70
N TRP A 48 2.96 -12.99 6.35
CA TRP A 48 1.71 -13.34 5.67
C TRP A 48 1.14 -12.17 4.86
N TRP A 49 1.13 -10.96 5.44
CA TRP A 49 0.65 -9.76 4.78
C TRP A 49 1.47 -9.42 3.54
N PHE A 50 2.81 -9.50 3.64
CA PHE A 50 3.73 -9.25 2.53
C PHE A 50 3.49 -10.23 1.38
N PHE A 51 3.32 -11.52 1.67
CA PHE A 51 2.96 -12.52 0.65
C PHE A 51 1.61 -12.19 0.01
N LYS A 52 0.59 -11.86 0.80
CA LYS A 52 -0.73 -11.50 0.27
C LYS A 52 -0.70 -10.28 -0.65
N LYS A 53 0.18 -9.31 -0.38
CA LYS A 53 0.28 -8.05 -1.14
C LYS A 53 1.19 -8.16 -2.37
N SER A 54 2.27 -8.94 -2.28
CA SER A 54 3.31 -9.01 -3.33
C SER A 54 2.94 -9.90 -4.50
N PHE A 55 2.11 -10.92 -4.28
CA PHE A 55 1.71 -11.80 -5.37
C PHE A 55 0.51 -11.20 -6.12
N PRO A 56 0.68 -10.81 -7.41
CA PRO A 56 -0.42 -10.34 -8.20
C PRO A 56 -1.45 -11.47 -8.31
N ARG A 57 -2.67 -11.22 -7.82
CA ARG A 57 -3.80 -12.08 -8.15
C ARG A 57 -4.07 -11.86 -9.63
N LEU A 58 -3.53 -12.72 -10.49
CA LEU A 58 -4.04 -12.90 -11.84
C LEU A 58 -5.53 -13.15 -11.67
N THR A 59 -6.32 -12.13 -11.94
CA THR A 59 -7.73 -12.14 -11.59
C THR A 59 -8.49 -12.58 -12.83
N ASP A 60 -9.28 -13.65 -12.71
CA ASP A 60 -10.22 -14.06 -13.75
C ASP A 60 -11.12 -12.87 -14.10
N ASN A 61 -11.35 -12.63 -15.39
CA ASN A 61 -12.04 -11.45 -15.95
C ASN A 61 -11.34 -10.11 -15.65
N SER A 62 -10.03 -10.05 -15.91
CA SER A 62 -9.29 -8.79 -15.90
C SER A 62 -9.20 -8.18 -17.30
N LEU A 63 -9.40 -6.86 -17.37
CA LEU A 63 -9.16 -6.06 -18.57
C LEU A 63 -7.67 -5.68 -18.61
N SER A 64 -6.98 -6.03 -19.68
CA SER A 64 -5.62 -5.58 -19.93
C SER A 64 -5.65 -4.15 -20.49
N VAL A 65 -4.98 -3.23 -19.81
CA VAL A 65 -4.84 -1.85 -20.27
C VAL A 65 -3.37 -1.52 -20.40
N GLN A 66 -2.96 -1.22 -21.64
CA GLN A 66 -1.62 -0.75 -21.96
C GLN A 66 -1.62 0.77 -22.01
N ILE A 67 -0.83 1.39 -21.14
CA ILE A 67 -0.71 2.85 -21.05
C ILE A 67 0.66 3.23 -21.58
N ILE A 68 0.69 3.99 -22.66
CA ILE A 68 1.92 4.49 -23.29
C ILE A 68 2.07 5.98 -22.98
N ASN A 69 3.21 6.36 -22.41
CA ASN A 69 3.53 7.76 -22.20
C ASN A 69 4.36 8.30 -23.38
N ASN A 70 3.73 9.09 -24.24
CA ASN A 70 4.40 9.76 -25.36
C ASN A 70 4.75 11.23 -25.05
N LEU A 71 4.50 11.71 -23.83
CA LEU A 71 4.94 13.04 -23.38
C LEU A 71 6.45 13.06 -23.20
N GLN A 72 7.08 14.23 -23.37
CA GLN A 72 8.54 14.40 -23.29
C GLN A 72 9.14 14.17 -21.89
N GLN A 73 8.31 13.97 -20.86
CA GLN A 73 8.75 13.82 -19.47
C GLN A 73 8.08 12.63 -18.77
N PRO A 74 8.65 12.13 -17.67
CA PRO A 74 8.05 11.07 -16.89
C PRO A 74 6.79 11.56 -16.21
N ILE A 75 5.72 10.77 -16.29
CA ILE A 75 4.42 11.09 -15.68
C ILE A 75 4.06 9.99 -14.69
N ASP A 76 3.60 10.40 -13.51
CA ASP A 76 3.11 9.48 -12.50
C ASP A 76 1.62 9.21 -12.74
N PHE A 77 1.29 7.96 -13.06
CA PHE A 77 -0.06 7.59 -13.45
C PHE A 77 -0.83 6.91 -12.32
N TYR A 78 -2.11 7.26 -12.23
CA TYR A 78 -3.08 6.65 -11.34
C TYR A 78 -4.33 6.29 -12.13
N THR A 79 -4.99 5.22 -11.72
CA THR A 79 -6.33 4.90 -12.20
C THR A 79 -7.34 4.97 -11.08
N VAL A 80 -8.51 5.50 -11.40
CA VAL A 80 -9.68 5.50 -10.52
C VAL A 80 -10.76 4.67 -11.19
N ARG A 81 -11.05 3.49 -10.66
CA ARG A 81 -12.13 2.63 -11.15
C ARG A 81 -13.41 2.97 -10.42
N ILE A 82 -14.46 3.24 -11.18
CA ILE A 82 -15.77 3.59 -10.64
C ILE A 82 -16.63 2.34 -10.58
N ASN A 83 -17.08 1.99 -9.38
CA ASN A 83 -17.88 0.79 -9.16
C ASN A 83 -19.38 1.08 -9.31
N LYS A 84 -20.14 0.09 -9.81
CA LYS A 84 -21.61 0.17 -9.96
C LYS A 84 -22.35 0.37 -8.65
N SER A 85 -21.87 -0.28 -7.59
CA SER A 85 -22.48 -0.20 -6.27
C SER A 85 -21.79 0.86 -5.43
N PRO A 86 -22.53 1.84 -4.87
CA PRO A 86 -21.98 2.83 -3.93
C PRO A 86 -21.32 2.18 -2.71
N GLU A 87 -21.76 0.98 -2.33
CA GLU A 87 -21.24 0.24 -1.16
C GLU A 87 -19.84 -0.36 -1.40
N ALA A 88 -19.48 -0.62 -2.66
CA ALA A 88 -18.18 -1.20 -3.00
C ALA A 88 -17.04 -0.16 -2.99
N GLY A 89 -17.39 1.14 -3.02
CA GLY A 89 -16.46 2.25 -3.10
C GLY A 89 -15.65 2.29 -4.40
N ASP A 90 -15.09 3.44 -4.74
CA ASP A 90 -14.23 3.59 -5.91
C ASP A 90 -12.80 3.12 -5.60
N VAL A 91 -12.15 2.42 -6.53
CA VAL A 91 -10.83 1.86 -6.30
C VAL A 91 -9.77 2.68 -7.01
N VAL A 92 -8.86 3.27 -6.23
CA VAL A 92 -7.70 3.99 -6.74
C VAL A 92 -6.50 3.05 -6.77
N ASN A 93 -5.82 2.98 -7.91
CA ASN A 93 -4.58 2.23 -8.07
C ASN A 93 -3.47 3.18 -8.55
N HIS A 94 -2.27 3.03 -7.96
CA HIS A 94 -1.06 3.67 -8.46
C HIS A 94 -0.42 2.79 -9.53
N LEU A 95 -0.31 3.33 -10.75
CA LEU A 95 0.33 2.65 -11.87
C LEU A 95 1.82 2.98 -11.95
N GLY A 96 2.34 3.85 -11.11
CA GLY A 96 3.75 4.24 -11.13
C GLY A 96 4.09 5.30 -12.18
N THR A 97 5.37 5.69 -12.15
CA THR A 97 5.91 6.69 -13.06
C THR A 97 6.37 6.04 -14.37
N ILE A 98 5.70 6.39 -15.47
CA ILE A 98 6.03 5.90 -16.81
C ILE A 98 6.91 6.93 -17.51
N ARG A 99 8.08 6.50 -17.98
CA ARG A 99 9.03 7.36 -18.72
C ARG A 99 8.51 7.66 -20.13
N SER A 100 9.00 8.75 -20.71
CA SER A 100 8.71 9.09 -22.11
C SER A 100 9.11 7.96 -23.06
N GLY A 101 8.21 7.57 -23.97
CA GLY A 101 8.41 6.49 -24.94
C GLY A 101 8.26 5.08 -24.37
N TYR A 102 7.92 4.93 -23.08
CA TYR A 102 7.70 3.64 -22.44
C TYR A 102 6.22 3.39 -22.18
N TYR A 103 5.89 2.11 -21.97
CA TYR A 103 4.54 1.68 -21.62
C TYR A 103 4.53 0.85 -20.35
N ARG A 104 3.35 0.77 -19.73
CA ARG A 104 3.05 -0.17 -18.66
C ARG A 104 1.73 -0.87 -18.98
N ILE A 105 1.71 -2.19 -18.77
CA ILE A 105 0.50 -3.00 -18.89
C ILE A 105 -0.01 -3.23 -17.49
N GLU A 106 -1.30 -2.99 -17.29
CA GLU A 106 -1.99 -3.17 -16.02
C GLU A 106 -3.25 -3.99 -16.23
N TYR A 107 -3.50 -4.90 -15.28
CA TYR A 107 -4.65 -5.80 -15.34
C TYR A 107 -5.72 -5.32 -14.35
N PHE A 108 -6.76 -4.70 -14.87
CA PHE A 108 -7.86 -4.19 -14.05
C PHE A 108 -8.89 -5.28 -13.80
N ASN A 109 -9.18 -5.58 -12.54
CA ASN A 109 -10.36 -6.36 -12.21
C ASN A 109 -11.62 -5.51 -12.46
N VAL A 110 -12.36 -5.84 -13.52
CA VAL A 110 -13.53 -5.08 -13.99
C VAL A 110 -14.85 -5.79 -13.68
N LYS A 111 -14.88 -6.68 -12.67
CA LYS A 111 -16.09 -7.42 -12.32
C LYS A 111 -17.27 -6.49 -12.00
N ASN A 112 -17.00 -5.40 -11.27
CA ASN A 112 -18.02 -4.47 -10.76
C ASN A 112 -17.86 -3.02 -11.26
N SER A 113 -17.01 -2.77 -12.25
CA SER A 113 -16.71 -1.42 -12.77
C SER A 113 -17.08 -1.32 -14.25
N ASP A 114 -17.75 -0.24 -14.64
CA ASP A 114 -18.09 0.07 -16.05
C ASP A 114 -17.20 1.16 -16.64
N GLU A 115 -16.47 1.88 -15.80
CA GLU A 115 -15.55 2.92 -16.27
C GLU A 115 -14.31 3.00 -15.37
N TYR A 116 -13.24 3.52 -15.96
CA TYR A 116 -12.06 3.94 -15.24
C TYR A 116 -11.59 5.30 -15.74
N TRP A 117 -11.01 6.06 -14.83
CA TRP A 117 -10.38 7.33 -15.12
C TRP A 117 -8.88 7.14 -15.07
N LEU A 118 -8.17 7.59 -16.11
CA LEU A 118 -6.72 7.65 -16.14
C LEU A 118 -6.26 9.05 -15.80
N MET A 119 -5.40 9.17 -14.80
CA MET A 119 -4.89 10.43 -14.30
C MET A 119 -3.36 10.43 -14.35
N GLY A 120 -2.78 11.47 -14.94
CA GLY A 120 -1.33 11.66 -15.02
C GLY A 120 -0.91 12.92 -14.27
N PHE A 121 0.09 12.77 -13.41
CA PHE A 121 0.62 13.85 -12.59
C PHE A 121 2.09 14.13 -12.93
N ILE A 122 2.45 15.40 -12.99
CA ILE A 122 3.84 15.85 -12.94
C ILE A 122 4.17 16.20 -11.50
N GLY A 123 5.22 15.58 -10.98
CA GLY A 123 5.58 15.71 -9.57
C GLY A 123 4.46 15.18 -8.66
N LYS A 124 4.46 15.62 -7.40
CA LYS A 124 3.56 15.05 -6.37
C LYS A 124 2.11 15.55 -6.42
N LYS A 125 1.78 16.61 -7.18
CA LYS A 125 0.49 17.31 -7.04
C LYS A 125 -0.12 17.89 -8.32
N LYS A 126 0.65 18.10 -9.39
CA LYS A 126 0.14 18.79 -10.59
C LYS A 126 -0.47 17.80 -11.56
N LEU A 127 -1.80 17.76 -11.63
CA LEU A 127 -2.52 17.01 -12.66
C LEU A 127 -2.25 17.62 -14.02
N VAL A 128 -1.86 16.79 -14.99
CA VAL A 128 -1.61 17.23 -16.38
C VAL A 128 -2.32 16.38 -17.43
N TYR A 129 -2.81 15.21 -17.03
CA TYR A 129 -3.57 14.35 -17.90
C TYR A 129 -4.77 13.78 -17.14
N PHE A 130 -5.95 13.85 -17.76
CA PHE A 130 -7.17 13.22 -17.29
C PHE A 130 -7.99 12.75 -18.49
N SER A 131 -8.31 11.46 -18.49
CA SER A 131 -9.26 10.87 -19.44
C SER A 131 -10.18 9.86 -18.76
N GLN A 132 -11.44 9.82 -19.22
CA GLN A 132 -12.44 8.86 -18.83
C GLN A 132 -12.56 7.79 -19.92
N HIS A 133 -12.56 6.52 -19.51
CA HIS A 133 -12.67 5.37 -20.40
C HIS A 133 -13.81 4.46 -19.95
N ALA A 134 -14.76 4.20 -20.85
CA ALA A 134 -15.81 3.22 -20.63
C ALA A 134 -15.29 1.80 -20.94
N ILE A 135 -15.70 0.83 -20.13
CA ILE A 135 -15.39 -0.59 -20.30
C ILE A 135 -16.55 -1.22 -21.08
N VAL A 136 -16.49 -1.15 -22.40
CA VAL A 136 -17.54 -1.65 -23.29
C VAL A 136 -17.44 -3.17 -23.47
N ASN A 137 -16.23 -3.68 -23.71
CA ASN A 137 -15.93 -5.11 -23.83
C ASN A 137 -14.82 -5.48 -22.84
N LYS A 138 -15.04 -6.53 -22.04
CA LYS A 138 -14.08 -6.99 -21.01
C LYS A 138 -13.00 -7.92 -21.58
N ASN A 139 -13.20 -8.42 -22.80
CA ASN A 139 -12.33 -9.38 -23.47
C ASN A 139 -11.38 -8.72 -24.49
N GLU A 140 -11.44 -7.39 -24.65
CA GLU A 140 -10.60 -6.64 -25.58
C GLU A 140 -9.55 -5.84 -24.80
N ASP A 141 -8.29 -5.98 -25.21
CA ASP A 141 -7.20 -5.20 -24.67
C ASP A 141 -7.38 -3.73 -25.04
N GLN A 142 -7.22 -2.84 -24.08
CA GLN A 142 -7.30 -1.40 -24.31
C GLN A 142 -5.90 -0.78 -24.37
N LEU A 143 -5.67 0.00 -25.43
CA LEU A 143 -4.48 0.81 -25.59
C LEU A 143 -4.81 2.28 -25.33
N VAL A 144 -4.11 2.90 -24.38
CA VAL A 144 -4.25 4.32 -24.07
C VAL A 144 -2.92 5.03 -24.29
N GLU A 145 -2.87 5.88 -25.31
CA GLU A 145 -1.68 6.66 -25.63
C GLU A 145 -1.81 8.10 -25.13
N VAL A 146 -0.92 8.46 -24.22
CA VAL A 146 -0.87 9.81 -23.64
C VAL A 146 0.10 10.65 -24.47
N ARG A 147 -0.45 11.33 -25.48
CA ARG A 147 0.33 12.17 -26.41
C ARG A 147 0.40 13.64 -26.01
N ASN A 148 -0.62 14.15 -25.32
CA ASN A 148 -0.77 15.56 -24.98
C ASN A 148 -1.27 15.75 -23.54
N TYR A 149 -1.04 16.94 -22.99
CA TYR A 149 -1.70 17.36 -21.76
C TYR A 149 -3.18 17.59 -22.05
N ILE A 150 -4.04 16.80 -21.43
CA ILE A 150 -5.48 16.83 -21.66
C ILE A 150 -6.17 16.82 -20.32
N ASN A 151 -7.16 17.69 -20.14
CA ASN A 151 -8.14 17.52 -19.08
C ASN A 151 -9.53 17.47 -19.72
N GLN A 152 -10.06 16.25 -19.92
CA GLN A 152 -11.36 16.07 -20.57
C GLN A 152 -12.52 16.72 -19.80
N SER A 153 -12.44 16.77 -18.47
CA SER A 153 -13.50 17.34 -17.63
C SER A 153 -12.94 17.85 -16.32
N GLN A 154 -13.01 19.17 -16.11
CA GLN A 154 -12.51 19.80 -14.88
C GLN A 154 -13.19 19.22 -13.64
N ARG A 155 -14.53 19.09 -13.68
CA ARG A 155 -15.31 18.57 -12.54
C ARG A 155 -14.92 17.15 -12.15
N LEU A 156 -14.76 16.25 -13.12
CA LEU A 156 -14.38 14.86 -12.84
C LEU A 156 -12.91 14.76 -12.42
N SER A 157 -12.05 15.58 -13.03
CA SER A 157 -10.64 15.65 -12.68
C SER A 157 -10.42 16.09 -11.23
N ASP A 158 -11.18 17.08 -10.73
CA ASP A 158 -11.08 17.55 -9.35
C ASP A 158 -11.54 16.48 -8.35
N LEU A 159 -12.58 15.71 -8.71
CA LEU A 159 -13.03 14.56 -7.92
C LEU A 159 -11.97 13.45 -7.90
N GLY A 160 -11.38 13.14 -9.05
CA GLY A 160 -10.29 12.18 -9.18
C GLY A 160 -9.07 12.58 -8.36
N VAL A 161 -8.67 13.86 -8.40
CA VAL A 161 -7.55 14.39 -7.61
C VAL A 161 -7.81 14.23 -6.12
N LYS A 162 -9.03 14.50 -5.63
CA LYS A 162 -9.39 14.27 -4.22
C LYS A 162 -9.24 12.81 -3.83
N LYS A 163 -9.71 11.88 -4.67
CA LYS A 163 -9.59 10.43 -4.43
C LYS A 163 -8.13 9.97 -4.42
N VAL A 164 -7.33 10.41 -5.39
CA VAL A 164 -5.89 10.10 -5.46
C VAL A 164 -5.16 10.64 -4.24
N ASN A 165 -5.42 11.88 -3.83
CA ASN A 165 -4.80 12.46 -2.64
C ASN A 165 -5.17 11.71 -1.35
N ALA A 166 -6.44 11.31 -1.20
CA ALA A 166 -6.87 10.50 -0.08
C ALA A 166 -6.12 9.15 -0.06
N TYR A 167 -6.08 8.46 -1.20
CA TYR A 167 -5.34 7.20 -1.36
C TYR A 167 -3.84 7.34 -1.01
N VAL A 168 -3.19 8.40 -1.48
CA VAL A 168 -1.77 8.67 -1.19
C VAL A 168 -1.57 8.93 0.30
N ASN A 169 -2.42 9.76 0.91
CA ASN A 169 -2.34 10.06 2.35
C ASN A 169 -2.55 8.81 3.20
N ASP A 170 -3.55 7.98 2.88
CA ASP A 170 -3.83 6.73 3.58
C ASP A 170 -2.65 5.77 3.46
N THR A 171 -2.08 5.63 2.25
CA THR A 171 -0.92 4.78 1.98
C THR A 171 0.31 5.25 2.76
N VAL A 172 0.59 6.57 2.79
CA VAL A 172 1.70 7.15 3.56
C VAL A 172 1.50 6.92 5.05
N THR A 173 0.28 7.15 5.56
CA THR A 173 -0.03 6.96 6.98
C THR A 173 0.13 5.48 7.37
N GLU A 174 -0.36 4.56 6.55
CA GLU A 174 -0.17 3.12 6.75
C GLU A 174 1.31 2.73 6.72
N ALA A 175 2.10 3.26 5.77
CA ALA A 175 3.53 3.01 5.69
C ALA A 175 4.29 3.49 6.94
N ILE A 176 3.89 4.63 7.54
CA ILE A 176 4.46 5.12 8.80
C ILE A 176 4.25 4.10 9.92
N TRP A 177 3.01 3.62 10.10
CA TRP A 177 2.70 2.63 11.14
C TRP A 177 3.44 1.31 10.95
N ILE A 178 3.47 0.78 9.72
CA ILE A 178 4.20 -0.45 9.41
C ILE A 178 5.70 -0.29 9.70
N THR A 179 6.28 0.87 9.36
CA THR A 179 7.71 1.13 9.62
C THR A 179 8.00 1.21 11.12
N LEU A 180 7.12 1.84 11.90
CA LEU A 180 7.22 1.88 13.36
C LEU A 180 7.11 0.48 13.98
N ASP A 181 6.20 -0.35 13.49
CA ASP A 181 6.07 -1.74 13.93
C ASP A 181 7.33 -2.56 13.64
N PHE A 182 7.91 -2.42 12.45
CA PHE A 182 9.18 -3.10 12.13
C PHE A 182 10.32 -2.64 13.04
N LEU A 183 10.39 -1.35 13.36
CA LEU A 183 11.37 -0.83 14.32
C LEU A 183 11.18 -1.47 15.71
N LEU A 184 9.94 -1.60 16.19
CA LEU A 184 9.65 -2.22 17.48
C LEU A 184 9.91 -3.73 17.49
N ILE A 185 9.61 -4.44 16.40
CA ILE A 185 9.94 -5.85 16.23
C ILE A 185 11.45 -6.03 16.30
N PHE A 186 12.20 -5.22 15.55
CA PHE A 186 13.67 -5.26 15.55
C PHE A 186 14.22 -5.03 16.96
N LEU A 187 13.75 -3.99 17.65
CA LEU A 187 14.21 -3.67 19.01
C LEU A 187 13.87 -4.78 20.02
N ASN A 188 12.66 -5.32 19.97
CA ASN A 188 12.26 -6.44 20.83
C ASN A 188 13.11 -7.69 20.55
N LEU A 189 13.37 -8.00 19.28
CA LEU A 189 14.20 -9.13 18.88
C LEU A 189 15.63 -8.99 19.41
N VAL A 190 16.26 -7.82 19.21
CA VAL A 190 17.61 -7.54 19.71
C VAL A 190 17.67 -7.67 21.23
N LEU A 191 16.69 -7.12 21.96
CA LEU A 191 16.64 -7.21 23.42
C LEU A 191 16.41 -8.63 23.94
N LEU A 192 15.65 -9.46 23.22
CA LEU A 192 15.42 -10.87 23.57
C LEU A 192 16.65 -11.74 23.31
N LEU A 193 17.39 -11.44 22.24
CA LEU A 193 18.59 -12.19 21.82
C LEU A 193 19.87 -11.71 22.53
N ARG A 194 19.88 -10.52 23.13
CA ARG A 194 21.03 -9.98 23.85
C ARG A 194 21.46 -10.94 24.96
N LYS A 195 22.65 -11.54 24.82
CA LYS A 195 23.29 -12.31 25.89
C LYS A 195 23.52 -11.39 27.09
N ARG A 196 23.24 -11.88 28.31
CA ARG A 196 23.69 -11.20 29.53
C ARG A 196 25.21 -11.22 29.50
N THR A 197 25.85 -10.05 29.38
CA THR A 197 27.25 -9.92 29.76
C THR A 197 27.30 -10.31 31.24
N LEU A 198 27.90 -11.45 31.55
CA LEU A 198 28.19 -11.82 32.92
C LEU A 198 29.01 -10.66 33.49
N ARG A 199 28.42 -9.92 34.43
CA ARG A 199 29.15 -8.95 35.23
C ARG A 199 30.07 -9.82 36.08
N VAL A 200 31.31 -9.98 35.66
CA VAL A 200 32.37 -10.54 36.50
C VAL A 200 32.61 -9.46 37.54
N GLU A 201 32.00 -9.62 38.71
CA GLU A 201 32.40 -8.88 39.90
C GLU A 201 33.77 -9.44 40.30
N HIS A 202 34.80 -8.59 40.17
CA HIS A 202 36.12 -8.81 40.73
C HIS A 202 36.15 -8.35 42.17
#